data_AF-A0A838JEX9-F1
#
_entry.id   AF-A0A838JEX9-F1
#
_cell.length_a   1.000
_cell.length_b   1.000
_cell.length_c   1.000
_cell.angle_alpha   90.00
_cell.angle_beta   90.00
_cell.angle_gamma   90.00
#
_symmetry.space_group_name_H-M   'P 1'
#
loop_
_entity.id
_entity.type
_entity.pdbx_description
1 polymer ?
#
loop_
_entity_poly.entity_id
_entity_poly.type
_entity_poly.pdbx_seq_one_letter_code
_entity_poly.pdbx_strand_id
1 'polypeptide(L)'
;MSRVGFSANTPTLLVLALISNDPQLRDAVVQEEHLRASRPDRRKDPEAVIRSYLSNVLYPLVQDSVYGPVYSRLIAYSVDQIEFQLVDWALRADNAVYFNKESAPIASKQAEVDLVLSNEETSVFWDAMMQNDQFASRIERLSREWKRNVRRGARILRAYFKLHSPMALRTGECPFIIQSLLGMILERINWIEVAALLLDVPYNSQRSLRSEEVEDHDPHVQLAILRETIWLGKNEFGDYVLDPWCSDALRGVCIDLADQCDQALQETRRLEEDGHIFSA
;
A
#
# COMPACT_ATOMS: atom_id res chain seq x y z
N MET A 1 2.45 36.73 21.08
CA MET A 1 1.50 35.63 21.33
C MET A 1 2.26 34.32 21.18
N SER A 2 2.31 33.47 22.20
CA SER A 2 2.89 32.12 22.04
C SER A 2 1.96 31.31 21.14
N ARG A 3 2.44 30.85 19.98
CA ARG A 3 1.67 29.90 19.17
C ARG A 3 1.49 28.63 19.98
N VAL A 4 0.24 28.20 20.18
CA VAL A 4 -0.05 26.91 20.77
C VAL A 4 0.31 25.84 19.74
N GLY A 5 0.99 24.81 20.23
CA GLY A 5 1.54 23.75 19.42
C GLY A 5 0.75 22.46 19.60
N PHE A 6 0.39 21.79 18.52
CA PHE A 6 -0.33 20.52 18.55
C PHE A 6 0.48 19.41 17.85
N SER A 7 0.48 18.23 18.46
CA SER A 7 0.98 17.02 17.82
C SER A 7 -0.08 16.50 16.85
N ALA A 8 0.33 16.06 15.67
CA ALA A 8 -0.55 15.43 14.69
C ALA A 8 -0.05 14.04 14.30
N ASN A 9 -0.96 13.19 13.81
CA ASN A 9 -0.58 11.90 13.25
C ASN A 9 0.15 12.04 11.89
N THR A 10 0.81 10.95 11.46
CA THR A 10 1.59 10.94 10.21
C THR A 10 0.75 11.25 8.96
N PRO A 11 -0.46 10.68 8.77
CA PRO A 11 -1.31 11.04 7.63
C PRO A 11 -1.60 12.55 7.54
N THR A 12 -1.89 13.20 8.67
CA THR A 12 -2.14 14.65 8.74
C THR A 12 -0.94 15.47 8.29
N LEU A 13 0.27 15.10 8.73
CA LEU A 13 1.50 15.77 8.32
C LEU A 13 1.82 15.56 6.84
N LEU A 14 1.54 14.38 6.29
CA LEU A 14 1.72 14.10 4.87
C LEU A 14 0.78 14.95 4.00
N VAL A 15 -0.46 15.18 4.43
CA VAL A 15 -1.40 16.08 3.76
C VAL A 15 -0.92 17.52 3.81
N LEU A 16 -0.42 17.99 4.96
CA LEU A 16 0.16 19.34 5.06
C LEU A 16 1.39 19.50 4.17
N ALA A 17 2.23 18.47 4.07
CA ALA A 17 3.35 18.44 3.14
C ALA A 17 2.88 18.46 1.68
N LEU A 18 1.80 17.74 1.34
CA LEU A 18 1.21 17.76 0.00
C LEU A 18 0.74 19.17 -0.36
N ILE A 19 -0.07 19.79 0.48
CA ILE A 19 -0.60 21.14 0.25
C ILE A 19 0.54 22.16 0.12
N SER A 20 1.61 21.99 0.90
CA SER A 20 2.78 22.87 0.83
C SER A 20 3.56 22.73 -0.49
N ASN A 21 3.54 21.54 -1.10
CA ASN A 21 4.28 21.24 -2.35
C ASN A 21 3.42 21.37 -3.62
N ASP A 22 2.10 21.51 -3.50
CA ASP A 22 1.17 21.71 -4.61
C ASP A 22 0.51 23.11 -4.52
N PRO A 23 1.04 24.12 -5.23
CA PRO A 23 0.49 25.47 -5.21
C PRO A 23 -0.98 25.55 -5.67
N GLN A 24 -1.40 24.69 -6.61
CA GLN A 24 -2.77 24.71 -7.12
C GLN A 24 -3.75 24.19 -6.07
N LEU A 25 -3.39 23.10 -5.38
CA LEU A 25 -4.17 22.58 -4.26
C LEU A 25 -4.24 23.60 -3.12
N ARG A 26 -3.11 24.24 -2.79
CA ARG A 26 -3.07 25.29 -1.77
C ARG A 26 -4.01 26.44 -2.11
N ASP A 27 -3.94 26.97 -3.33
CA ASP A 27 -4.78 28.08 -3.77
C ASP A 27 -6.27 27.69 -3.74
N ALA A 28 -6.61 26.48 -4.18
CA ALA A 28 -7.99 25.97 -4.14
C ALA A 28 -8.53 25.87 -2.71
N VAL A 29 -7.71 25.38 -1.77
CA VAL A 29 -8.09 25.26 -0.35
C VAL A 29 -8.25 26.63 0.30
N VAL A 30 -7.30 27.55 0.08
CA VAL A 30 -7.35 28.92 0.63
C VAL A 30 -8.53 29.71 0.03
N GLN A 31 -8.80 29.54 -1.27
CA GLN A 31 -9.93 30.18 -1.92
C GLN A 31 -11.25 29.73 -1.29
N GLU A 32 -11.46 28.42 -1.12
CA GLU A 32 -12.69 27.90 -0.53
C GLU A 32 -12.87 28.34 0.93
N GLU A 33 -11.77 28.47 1.67
CA GLU A 33 -11.76 29.01 3.02
C GLU A 33 -12.20 30.48 3.08
N HIS A 34 -11.64 31.35 2.23
CA HIS A 34 -12.07 32.75 2.13
C HIS A 34 -13.56 32.88 1.77
N LEU A 35 -14.03 31.97 0.93
CA LEU A 35 -15.42 31.92 0.51
C LEU A 35 -16.35 31.46 1.64
N ARG A 36 -15.91 30.52 2.49
CA ARG A 36 -16.62 30.09 3.71
C ARG A 36 -16.74 31.22 4.73
N ALA A 37 -15.66 31.97 4.97
CA ALA A 37 -15.67 33.13 5.86
C ALA A 37 -16.68 34.21 5.40
N SER A 38 -16.93 34.29 4.09
CA SER A 38 -17.84 35.26 3.49
C SER A 38 -19.30 34.77 3.38
N ARG A 39 -19.54 33.45 3.29
CA ARG A 39 -20.88 32.82 3.11
C ARG A 39 -20.94 31.41 3.73
N PRO A 40 -21.28 31.28 5.03
CA PRO A 40 -21.23 30.00 5.74
C PRO A 40 -22.27 28.95 5.26
N ASP A 41 -23.39 29.35 4.67
CA ASP A 41 -24.53 28.44 4.42
C ASP A 41 -24.48 27.59 3.13
N ARG A 42 -23.44 27.67 2.28
CA ARG A 42 -23.53 27.14 0.90
C ARG A 42 -22.31 26.42 0.30
N ARG A 43 -21.23 26.13 1.04
CA ARG A 43 -19.94 25.80 0.39
C ARG A 43 -19.21 24.60 0.97
N LYS A 44 -18.32 24.02 0.15
CA LYS A 44 -17.60 22.80 0.46
C LYS A 44 -16.61 23.10 1.59
N ASP A 45 -16.51 22.19 2.54
CA ASP A 45 -15.47 22.26 3.58
C ASP A 45 -14.10 22.14 2.90
N PRO A 46 -13.04 22.87 3.33
CA PRO A 46 -11.65 22.57 2.94
C PRO A 46 -11.30 21.08 2.94
N GLU A 47 -11.85 20.32 3.90
CA GLU A 47 -11.79 18.86 3.92
C GLU A 47 -12.32 18.23 2.62
N ALA A 48 -13.47 18.66 2.12
CA ALA A 48 -14.07 18.14 0.89
C ALA A 48 -13.22 18.45 -0.36
N VAL A 49 -12.51 19.58 -0.38
CA VAL A 49 -11.55 19.90 -1.46
C VAL A 49 -10.38 18.92 -1.43
N ILE A 50 -9.78 18.70 -0.26
CA ILE A 50 -8.64 17.79 -0.08
C ILE A 50 -9.07 16.34 -0.39
N ARG A 51 -10.21 15.88 0.13
CA ARG A 51 -10.75 14.54 -0.15
C ARG A 51 -11.05 14.34 -1.64
N SER A 52 -11.58 15.36 -2.32
CA SER A 52 -11.81 15.31 -3.76
C SER A 52 -10.50 15.21 -4.54
N TYR A 53 -9.46 15.96 -4.14
CA TYR A 53 -8.14 15.87 -4.75
C TYR A 53 -7.54 14.46 -4.58
N LEU A 54 -7.54 13.94 -3.35
CA LEU A 54 -7.02 12.61 -3.04
C LEU A 54 -7.77 11.52 -3.81
N SER A 55 -9.10 11.63 -3.92
CA SER A 55 -9.90 10.68 -4.69
C SER A 55 -9.55 10.69 -6.18
N ASN A 56 -9.31 11.87 -6.76
CA ASN A 56 -8.91 11.99 -8.17
C ASN A 56 -7.51 11.39 -8.40
N VAL A 57 -6.60 11.63 -7.46
CA VAL A 57 -5.24 11.09 -7.48
C VAL A 57 -5.21 9.57 -7.38
N LEU A 58 -6.19 8.96 -6.72
CA LEU A 58 -6.33 7.50 -6.62
C LEU A 58 -6.89 6.87 -7.91
N TYR A 59 -7.36 7.65 -8.88
CA TYR A 59 -7.98 7.13 -10.11
C TYR A 59 -7.13 6.10 -10.87
N PRO A 60 -5.79 6.23 -10.99
CA PRO A 60 -4.96 5.20 -11.62
C PRO A 60 -5.07 3.83 -10.93
N LEU A 61 -5.25 3.80 -9.60
CA LEU A 61 -5.47 2.53 -8.87
C LEU A 61 -6.82 1.91 -9.18
N VAL A 62 -7.83 2.68 -9.61
CA VAL A 62 -9.13 2.12 -10.00
C VAL A 62 -9.03 1.31 -11.31
N GLN A 63 -8.03 1.60 -12.14
CA GLN A 63 -7.80 0.86 -13.39
C GLN A 63 -7.13 -0.50 -13.18
N ASP A 64 -6.43 -0.68 -12.06
CA ASP A 64 -5.86 -1.98 -11.67
C ASP A 64 -6.95 -2.83 -11.02
N SER A 65 -7.51 -3.80 -11.75
CA SER A 65 -8.56 -4.67 -11.23
C SER A 65 -8.11 -5.64 -10.14
N VAL A 66 -6.80 -5.87 -10.00
CA VAL A 66 -6.24 -6.88 -9.10
C VAL A 66 -5.78 -6.24 -7.79
N TYR A 67 -4.82 -5.33 -7.84
CA TYR A 67 -4.25 -4.73 -6.63
C TYR A 67 -4.94 -3.42 -6.24
N GLY A 68 -5.53 -2.76 -7.24
CA GLY A 68 -6.20 -1.47 -7.10
C GLY A 68 -7.26 -1.41 -6.01
N PRO A 69 -8.20 -2.37 -5.93
CA PRO A 69 -9.21 -2.40 -4.86
C PRO A 69 -8.61 -2.50 -3.46
N VAL A 70 -7.51 -3.26 -3.31
CA VAL A 70 -6.84 -3.46 -2.02
C VAL A 70 -6.10 -2.21 -1.62
N TYR A 71 -5.26 -1.66 -2.50
CA TYR A 71 -4.51 -0.44 -2.22
C TYR A 71 -5.44 0.76 -1.99
N SER A 72 -6.49 0.89 -2.79
CA SER A 72 -7.51 1.94 -2.62
C SER A 72 -8.16 1.89 -1.24
N ARG A 73 -8.47 0.69 -0.71
CA ARG A 73 -9.05 0.54 0.64
C ARG A 73 -8.07 0.89 1.75
N LEU A 74 -6.82 0.44 1.65
CA LEU A 74 -5.78 0.79 2.62
C LEU A 74 -5.57 2.30 2.65
N ILE A 75 -5.48 2.94 1.49
CA ILE A 75 -5.28 4.37 1.42
C ILE A 75 -6.51 5.12 1.92
N ALA A 76 -7.72 4.69 1.56
CA ALA A 76 -8.97 5.28 2.08
C ALA A 76 -9.01 5.23 3.61
N TYR A 77 -8.66 4.09 4.20
CA TYR A 77 -8.53 3.93 5.64
C TYR A 77 -7.55 4.94 6.25
N SER A 78 -6.36 5.11 5.67
CA SER A 78 -5.40 6.12 6.14
C SER A 78 -5.87 7.56 5.95
N VAL A 79 -6.62 7.83 4.89
CA VAL A 79 -7.21 9.16 4.64
C VAL A 79 -8.28 9.47 5.70
N ASP A 80 -9.04 8.48 6.13
CA ASP A 80 -10.05 8.65 7.18
C ASP A 80 -9.45 8.93 8.57
N GLN A 81 -8.16 8.62 8.77
CA GLN A 81 -7.44 9.00 9.98
C GLN A 81 -6.91 10.45 9.97
N ILE A 82 -7.02 11.20 8.86
CA ILE A 82 -6.52 12.57 8.80
C ILE A 82 -7.31 13.47 9.76
N GLU A 83 -6.60 14.20 10.62
CA GLU A 83 -7.16 15.16 11.56
C GLU A 83 -7.36 16.50 10.85
N PHE A 84 -8.40 16.60 10.00
CA PHE A 84 -8.66 17.79 9.17
C PHE A 84 -8.81 19.09 9.95
N GLN A 85 -9.22 19.02 11.23
CA GLN A 85 -9.23 20.18 12.12
C GLN A 85 -7.82 20.76 12.35
N LEU A 86 -6.80 19.90 12.47
CA LEU A 86 -5.40 20.36 12.60
C LEU A 86 -4.87 20.89 11.27
N VAL A 87 -5.30 20.30 10.16
CA VAL A 87 -4.97 20.82 8.82
C VAL A 87 -5.52 22.25 8.65
N ASP A 88 -6.78 22.47 9.01
CA ASP A 88 -7.45 23.78 8.98
C ASP A 88 -6.70 24.82 9.84
N TRP A 89 -6.34 24.46 11.08
CA TRP A 89 -5.57 25.36 11.95
C TRP A 89 -4.18 25.71 11.41
N ALA A 90 -3.50 24.75 10.80
CA ALA A 90 -2.19 24.98 10.20
C ALA A 90 -2.29 25.92 8.99
N LEU A 91 -3.31 25.76 8.15
CA LEU A 91 -3.53 26.60 6.97
C LEU A 91 -3.87 28.04 7.32
N ARG A 92 -4.62 28.26 8.41
CA ARG A 92 -4.88 29.60 8.98
C ARG A 92 -3.67 30.25 9.64
N ALA A 93 -2.59 29.48 9.86
CA ALA A 93 -1.47 29.86 10.70
C ALA A 93 -1.88 30.23 12.15
N ASP A 94 -3.01 29.69 12.63
CA ASP A 94 -3.51 29.88 13.99
C ASP A 94 -2.64 29.13 15.00
N ASN A 95 -2.20 27.92 14.64
CA ASN A 95 -1.41 27.04 15.49
C ASN A 95 -0.25 26.39 14.73
N ALA A 96 0.79 26.02 15.46
CA ALA A 96 1.87 25.21 14.91
C ALA A 96 1.50 23.72 15.03
N VAL A 97 1.55 22.99 13.92
CA VAL A 97 1.38 21.54 13.89
C VAL A 97 2.75 20.90 13.66
N TYR A 98 3.14 19.96 14.51
CA TYR A 98 4.44 19.29 14.42
C TYR A 98 4.33 17.82 14.78
N PHE A 99 5.33 17.06 14.34
CA PHE A 99 5.53 15.70 14.81
C PHE A 99 6.17 15.75 16.21
N ASN A 100 5.46 15.29 17.24
CA ASN A 100 6.02 15.26 18.58
C ASN A 100 6.65 13.89 18.90
N LYS A 101 7.98 13.81 18.86
CA LYS A 101 8.72 12.63 19.33
C LYS A 101 8.72 12.45 20.86
N GLU A 102 8.50 13.51 21.63
CA GLU A 102 8.63 13.53 23.09
C GLU A 102 7.31 13.27 23.83
N SER A 103 6.16 13.45 23.17
CA SER A 103 4.88 12.88 23.63
C SER A 103 4.57 11.53 23.00
N ALA A 104 5.58 10.90 22.38
CA ALA A 104 5.60 9.46 22.22
C ALA A 104 5.31 8.87 23.61
N PRO A 105 4.21 8.12 23.77
CA PRO A 105 3.90 7.50 25.03
C PRO A 105 5.11 6.69 25.50
N ILE A 106 5.29 6.56 26.82
CA ILE A 106 6.23 5.60 27.44
C ILE A 106 6.23 4.33 26.58
N ALA A 107 7.40 3.77 26.20
CA ALA A 107 7.52 2.75 25.14
C ALA A 107 6.45 1.63 25.17
N SER A 108 5.90 1.30 26.34
CA SER A 108 4.74 0.41 26.51
C SER A 108 3.44 0.90 25.85
N LYS A 109 3.08 2.18 25.99
CA LYS A 109 1.88 2.79 25.41
C LYS A 109 2.03 3.05 23.90
N GLN A 110 3.23 3.33 23.40
CA GLN A 110 3.46 3.45 21.95
C GLN A 110 3.31 2.08 21.28
N ALA A 111 3.87 1.03 21.89
CA ALA A 111 3.69 -0.34 21.41
C ALA A 111 2.21 -0.78 21.42
N GLU A 112 1.41 -0.28 22.36
CA GLU A 112 -0.04 -0.54 22.41
C GLU A 112 -0.78 0.17 21.27
N VAL A 113 -0.48 1.44 21.01
CA VAL A 113 -1.05 2.20 19.88
C VAL A 113 -0.64 1.59 18.53
N ASP A 114 0.64 1.24 18.37
CA ASP A 114 1.16 0.62 17.15
C ASP A 114 0.54 -0.77 16.93
N LEU A 115 0.30 -1.53 18.00
CA LEU A 115 -0.40 -2.82 17.92
C LEU A 115 -1.87 -2.65 17.52
N VAL A 116 -2.57 -1.65 18.05
CA VAL A 116 -3.97 -1.37 17.66
C VAL A 116 -4.02 -0.99 16.18
N LEU A 117 -3.18 -0.05 15.74
CA LEU A 117 -3.11 0.36 14.33
C LEU A 117 -2.74 -0.81 13.42
N SER A 118 -1.76 -1.63 13.81
CA SER A 118 -1.36 -2.82 13.07
C SER A 118 -2.51 -3.81 12.92
N ASN A 119 -3.27 -4.07 13.99
CA ASN A 119 -4.43 -4.96 13.94
C ASN A 119 -5.53 -4.41 13.01
N GLU A 120 -5.83 -3.11 13.09
CA GLU A 120 -6.84 -2.47 12.24
C GLU A 120 -6.41 -2.48 10.77
N GLU A 121 -5.19 -2.06 10.45
CA GLU A 121 -4.63 -2.08 9.09
C GLU A 121 -4.56 -3.51 8.52
N THR A 122 -4.23 -4.50 9.36
CA THR A 122 -4.23 -5.93 8.98
C THR A 122 -5.64 -6.41 8.67
N SER A 123 -6.64 -6.04 9.49
CA SER A 123 -8.05 -6.36 9.23
C SER A 123 -8.54 -5.74 7.93
N VAL A 124 -8.23 -4.46 7.70
CA VAL A 124 -8.61 -3.75 6.46
C VAL A 124 -7.96 -4.43 5.24
N PHE A 125 -6.68 -4.80 5.33
CA PHE A 125 -6.00 -5.56 4.28
C PHE A 125 -6.68 -6.89 4.02
N TRP A 126 -6.96 -7.66 5.08
CA TRP A 126 -7.59 -8.97 4.99
C TRP A 126 -8.98 -8.89 4.34
N ASP A 127 -9.83 -7.97 4.80
CA ASP A 127 -11.17 -7.79 4.27
C ASP A 127 -11.14 -7.32 2.81
N ALA A 128 -10.19 -6.45 2.45
CA ALA A 128 -10.01 -6.01 1.07
C ALA A 128 -9.55 -7.15 0.16
N MET A 129 -8.62 -7.99 0.64
CA MET A 129 -8.14 -9.17 -0.08
C MET A 129 -9.27 -10.16 -0.32
N MET A 130 -10.03 -10.51 0.71
CA MET A 130 -11.09 -11.51 0.63
C MET A 130 -12.30 -11.06 -0.21
N GLN A 131 -12.45 -9.75 -0.45
CA GLN A 131 -13.50 -9.21 -1.32
C GLN A 131 -13.04 -9.06 -2.78
N ASN A 132 -11.80 -9.41 -3.10
CA ASN A 132 -11.26 -9.45 -4.45
C ASN A 132 -10.79 -10.87 -4.78
N ASP A 133 -11.68 -11.67 -5.39
CA ASP A 133 -11.42 -13.09 -5.71
C ASP A 133 -10.15 -13.31 -6.54
N GLN A 134 -9.86 -12.38 -7.47
CA GLN A 134 -8.67 -12.49 -8.32
C GLN A 134 -7.39 -12.34 -7.49
N PHE A 135 -7.36 -11.32 -6.63
CA PHE A 135 -6.23 -11.06 -5.76
C PHE A 135 -6.07 -12.15 -4.69
N ALA A 136 -7.17 -12.56 -4.03
CA ALA A 136 -7.17 -13.66 -3.08
C ALA A 136 -6.60 -14.95 -3.70
N SER A 137 -7.06 -15.31 -4.91
CA SER A 137 -6.56 -16.49 -5.64
C SER A 137 -5.07 -16.43 -5.97
N ARG A 138 -4.51 -15.23 -6.21
CA ARG A 138 -3.07 -15.03 -6.44
C ARG A 138 -2.29 -15.26 -5.14
N ILE A 139 -2.72 -14.65 -4.05
CA ILE A 139 -2.08 -14.79 -2.74
C ILE A 139 -2.17 -16.23 -2.20
N GLU A 140 -3.31 -16.92 -2.38
CA GLU A 140 -3.47 -18.33 -2.04
C GLU A 140 -2.55 -19.26 -2.86
N ARG A 141 -2.24 -18.90 -4.10
CA ARG A 141 -1.29 -19.66 -4.91
C ARG A 141 0.13 -19.48 -4.38
N LEU A 142 0.50 -18.23 -4.07
CA LEU A 142 1.77 -17.91 -3.43
C LEU A 142 1.93 -18.67 -2.09
N SER A 143 0.82 -18.89 -1.36
CA SER A 143 0.84 -19.59 -0.08
C SER A 143 1.29 -21.06 -0.15
N ARG A 144 1.14 -21.69 -1.32
CA ARG A 144 1.60 -23.07 -1.56
C ARG A 144 3.12 -23.21 -1.42
N GLU A 145 3.86 -22.16 -1.75
CA GLU A 145 5.33 -22.12 -1.67
C GLU A 145 5.85 -22.00 -0.22
N TRP A 146 4.96 -21.79 0.75
CA TRP A 146 5.35 -21.55 2.14
C TRP A 146 5.58 -22.85 2.91
N LYS A 147 5.18 -24.01 2.35
CA LYS A 147 5.32 -25.33 2.98
C LYS A 147 4.74 -25.38 4.41
N ARG A 148 3.58 -24.72 4.61
CA ARG A 148 2.90 -24.55 5.92
C ARG A 148 3.72 -23.81 6.99
N ASN A 149 4.76 -23.08 6.60
CA ASN A 149 5.55 -22.27 7.51
C ASN A 149 5.05 -20.82 7.50
N VAL A 150 4.32 -20.43 8.55
CA VAL A 150 3.76 -19.08 8.74
C VAL A 150 4.84 -17.99 8.65
N ARG A 151 6.02 -18.19 9.27
CA ARG A 151 7.11 -17.20 9.24
C ARG A 151 7.71 -17.04 7.84
N ARG A 152 7.81 -18.13 7.08
CA ARG A 152 8.24 -18.07 5.67
C ARG A 152 7.19 -17.34 4.84
N GLY A 153 5.91 -17.63 5.05
CA GLY A 153 4.82 -16.94 4.37
C GLY A 153 4.81 -15.44 4.63
N ALA A 154 4.91 -15.02 5.89
CA ALA A 154 4.99 -13.62 6.27
C ALA A 154 6.13 -12.86 5.57
N ARG A 155 7.33 -13.46 5.52
CA ARG A 155 8.48 -12.87 4.81
C ARG A 155 8.24 -12.75 3.30
N ILE A 156 7.66 -13.79 2.68
CA ILE A 156 7.33 -13.78 1.26
C ILE A 156 6.30 -12.69 0.94
N LEU A 157 5.22 -12.60 1.72
CA LEU A 157 4.20 -11.58 1.56
C LEU A 157 4.81 -10.17 1.69
N ARG A 158 5.54 -9.92 2.77
CA ARG A 158 6.17 -8.62 3.03
C ARG A 158 7.09 -8.20 1.87
N ALA A 159 7.97 -9.09 1.43
CA ALA A 159 8.89 -8.82 0.34
C ALA A 159 8.16 -8.63 -1.00
N TYR A 160 7.12 -9.43 -1.25
CA TYR A 160 6.26 -9.29 -2.42
C TYR A 160 5.61 -7.90 -2.48
N PHE A 161 4.94 -7.44 -1.42
CA PHE A 161 4.30 -6.12 -1.40
C PHE A 161 5.31 -4.97 -1.41
N LYS A 162 6.48 -5.13 -0.80
CA LYS A 162 7.59 -4.15 -0.85
C LYS A 162 8.13 -3.96 -2.26
N LEU A 163 8.18 -5.02 -3.07
CA LEU A 163 8.65 -4.97 -4.46
C LEU A 163 7.55 -4.56 -5.44
N HIS A 164 6.32 -5.00 -5.19
CA HIS A 164 5.19 -4.74 -6.08
C HIS A 164 4.65 -3.31 -5.94
N SER A 165 4.51 -2.79 -4.72
CA SER A 165 3.89 -1.48 -4.50
C SER A 165 4.57 -0.33 -5.25
N PRO A 166 5.91 -0.23 -5.36
CA PRO A 166 6.55 0.81 -6.16
C PRO A 166 6.34 0.61 -7.66
N MET A 167 6.16 -0.63 -8.14
CA MET A 167 5.90 -0.92 -9.55
C MET A 167 4.47 -0.55 -9.94
N ALA A 168 3.49 -0.88 -9.10
CA ALA A 168 2.08 -0.50 -9.29
C ALA A 168 1.87 1.03 -9.25
N LEU A 169 2.72 1.76 -8.52
CA LEU A 169 2.62 3.22 -8.35
C LEU A 169 3.60 4.02 -9.22
N ARG A 170 4.32 3.36 -10.15
CA ARG A 170 5.41 3.98 -10.94
C ARG A 170 4.96 4.74 -12.19
N THR A 171 3.66 4.90 -12.40
CA THR A 171 3.15 5.86 -13.38
C THR A 171 3.60 7.26 -12.96
N GLY A 172 4.17 8.06 -13.87
CA GLY A 172 4.70 9.41 -13.56
C GLY A 172 3.67 10.39 -12.97
N GLU A 173 2.41 9.98 -12.87
CA GLU A 173 1.26 10.73 -12.38
C GLU A 173 0.92 10.44 -10.90
N CYS A 174 1.55 9.46 -10.24
CA CYS A 174 1.22 9.11 -8.86
C CYS A 174 1.93 10.04 -7.85
N PRO A 175 1.21 10.87 -7.08
CA PRO A 175 1.81 11.80 -6.13
C PRO A 175 2.47 11.08 -4.95
N PHE A 176 3.52 11.70 -4.41
CA PHE A 176 4.32 11.14 -3.32
C PHE A 176 3.49 10.75 -2.09
N ILE A 177 2.36 11.42 -1.84
CA ILE A 177 1.50 11.12 -0.70
C ILE A 177 0.94 9.70 -0.78
N ILE A 178 0.57 9.22 -1.97
CA ILE A 178 0.01 7.88 -2.15
C ILE A 178 1.08 6.82 -1.87
N GLN A 179 2.28 7.02 -2.43
CA GLN A 179 3.42 6.14 -2.19
C GLN A 179 3.78 6.11 -0.69
N SER A 180 3.76 7.26 -0.03
CA SER A 180 4.11 7.39 1.39
C SER A 180 3.06 6.72 2.30
N LEU A 181 1.77 6.95 2.04
CA LEU A 181 0.68 6.33 2.80
C LEU A 181 0.71 4.81 2.63
N LEU A 182 0.76 4.33 1.38
CA LEU A 182 0.77 2.88 1.13
C LEU A 182 2.02 2.22 1.72
N GLY A 183 3.20 2.81 1.55
CA GLY A 183 4.44 2.28 2.13
C GLY A 183 4.37 2.14 3.65
N MET A 184 3.88 3.18 4.33
CA MET A 184 3.72 3.16 5.79
C MET A 184 2.72 2.08 6.26
N ILE A 185 1.58 1.93 5.59
CA ILE A 185 0.59 0.90 5.95
C ILE A 185 1.18 -0.50 5.75
N LEU A 186 1.80 -0.75 4.59
CA LEU A 186 2.38 -2.06 4.27
C LEU A 186 3.51 -2.46 5.24
N GLU A 187 4.21 -1.49 5.83
CA GLU A 187 5.20 -1.72 6.87
C GLU A 187 4.60 -2.15 8.22
N ARG A 188 3.36 -1.74 8.50
CA ARG A 188 2.67 -1.98 9.78
C ARG A 188 1.72 -3.18 9.76
N ILE A 189 1.28 -3.62 8.59
CA ILE A 189 0.50 -4.85 8.44
C ILE A 189 1.24 -6.02 9.09
N ASN A 190 0.52 -6.78 9.91
CA ASN A 190 1.01 -7.97 10.56
C ASN A 190 1.01 -9.15 9.57
N TRP A 191 2.11 -9.30 8.84
CA TRP A 191 2.25 -10.34 7.83
C TRP A 191 2.21 -11.77 8.40
N ILE A 192 2.53 -11.95 9.69
CA ILE A 192 2.42 -13.24 10.38
C ILE A 192 0.96 -13.63 10.55
N GLU A 193 0.10 -12.69 10.94
CA GLU A 193 -1.33 -12.92 11.05
C GLU A 193 -1.95 -13.25 9.69
N VAL A 194 -1.66 -12.45 8.65
CA VAL A 194 -2.12 -12.72 7.29
C VAL A 194 -1.70 -14.11 6.82
N ALA A 195 -0.43 -14.48 7.04
CA ALA A 195 0.08 -15.80 6.64
C ALA A 195 -0.56 -16.94 7.44
N ALA A 196 -0.86 -16.73 8.73
CA ALA A 196 -1.54 -17.72 9.57
C ALA A 196 -2.98 -17.94 9.11
N LEU A 197 -3.70 -16.86 8.79
CA LEU A 197 -5.05 -16.91 8.24
C LEU A 197 -5.09 -17.66 6.90
N LEU A 198 -4.15 -17.37 5.98
CA LEU A 198 -4.05 -18.07 4.69
C LEU A 198 -3.68 -19.55 4.80
N LEU A 199 -3.00 -19.95 5.88
CA LEU A 199 -2.63 -21.33 6.15
C LEU A 199 -3.65 -22.07 7.04
N ASP A 200 -4.72 -21.38 7.45
CA ASP A 200 -5.73 -21.88 8.40
C ASP A 200 -5.09 -22.38 9.72
N VAL A 201 -4.16 -21.59 10.26
CA VAL A 201 -3.45 -21.89 11.52
C VAL A 201 -3.86 -20.86 12.58
N PRO A 202 -4.14 -21.28 13.83
CA PRO A 202 -4.47 -20.34 14.91
C PRO A 202 -3.34 -19.34 15.17
N TYR A 203 -3.66 -18.05 15.15
CA TYR A 203 -2.75 -16.96 15.49
C TYR A 203 -3.09 -16.38 16.88
N ASN A 204 -2.07 -16.03 17.66
CA ASN A 204 -2.23 -15.35 18.94
C ASN A 204 -1.37 -14.07 18.96
N SER A 205 -2.04 -12.93 18.84
CA SER A 205 -1.45 -11.59 18.78
C SER A 205 -0.67 -11.21 20.05
N GLN A 206 -0.90 -11.89 21.19
CA GLN A 206 -0.20 -11.60 22.44
C GLN A 206 1.26 -12.10 22.49
N ARG A 207 1.70 -12.93 21.51
CA ARG A 207 2.97 -13.67 21.62
C ARG A 207 4.13 -13.24 20.71
N SER A 208 3.97 -12.35 19.72
CA SER A 208 5.16 -11.89 18.98
C SER A 208 4.93 -10.68 18.08
N LEU A 209 5.61 -9.57 18.38
CA LEU A 209 6.02 -8.52 17.43
C LEU A 209 7.56 -8.39 17.31
N ARG A 210 8.34 -9.22 18.02
CA ARG A 210 9.79 -8.98 18.22
C ARG A 210 10.73 -9.78 17.32
N SER A 211 10.25 -10.67 16.45
CA SER A 211 11.14 -11.52 15.65
C SER A 211 11.04 -11.32 14.13
N GLU A 212 10.56 -10.17 13.66
CA GLU A 212 10.64 -9.82 12.22
C GLU A 212 12.04 -9.33 11.80
N GLU A 213 13.05 -9.44 12.67
CA GLU A 213 14.45 -9.24 12.30
C GLU A 213 15.04 -10.53 11.71
N VAL A 214 14.75 -10.90 10.46
CA VAL A 214 15.54 -11.94 9.76
C VAL A 214 15.63 -11.70 8.25
N GLU A 215 16.86 -11.36 7.85
CA GLU A 215 17.53 -11.51 6.54
C GLU A 215 16.69 -11.31 5.26
N ASP A 216 16.83 -10.13 4.65
CA ASP A 216 16.31 -9.71 3.33
C ASP A 216 16.83 -10.57 2.14
N HIS A 217 17.59 -11.64 2.40
CA HIS A 217 18.34 -12.42 1.40
C HIS A 217 18.04 -13.92 1.40
N ASP A 218 16.88 -14.36 1.88
CA ASP A 218 16.46 -15.77 1.72
C ASP A 218 16.25 -16.08 0.22
N PRO A 219 17.09 -16.93 -0.41
CA PRO A 219 17.00 -17.21 -1.85
C PRO A 219 15.66 -17.84 -2.23
N HIS A 220 15.00 -18.55 -1.30
CA HIS A 220 13.67 -19.10 -1.54
C HIS A 220 12.60 -18.02 -1.62
N VAL A 221 12.75 -16.93 -0.85
CA VAL A 221 11.84 -15.79 -0.90
C VAL A 221 12.01 -15.05 -2.23
N GLN A 222 13.26 -14.81 -2.63
CA GLN A 222 13.56 -14.14 -3.90
C GLN A 222 13.09 -14.95 -5.10
N LEU A 223 13.29 -16.28 -5.10
CA LEU A 223 12.81 -17.15 -6.16
C LEU A 223 11.27 -17.17 -6.24
N ALA A 224 10.58 -17.24 -5.10
CA ALA A 224 9.12 -17.21 -5.07
C ALA A 224 8.57 -15.91 -5.66
N ILE A 225 9.19 -14.77 -5.31
CA ILE A 225 8.80 -13.46 -5.85
C ILE A 225 9.11 -13.37 -7.35
N LEU A 226 10.28 -13.83 -7.78
CA LEU A 226 10.65 -13.85 -9.20
C LEU A 226 9.64 -14.66 -10.02
N ARG A 227 9.28 -15.86 -9.54
CA ARG A 227 8.29 -16.73 -10.20
C ARG A 227 6.93 -16.08 -10.29
N GLU A 228 6.48 -15.44 -9.21
CA GLU A 228 5.22 -14.72 -9.21
C GLU A 228 5.26 -13.56 -10.21
N THR A 229 6.32 -12.75 -10.23
CA THR A 229 6.47 -11.66 -11.22
C THR A 229 6.49 -12.14 -12.66
N ILE A 230 7.19 -13.25 -12.96
CA ILE A 230 7.20 -13.86 -14.30
C ILE A 230 5.81 -14.39 -14.66
N TRP A 231 5.15 -15.07 -13.72
CA TRP A 231 3.80 -15.59 -13.92
C TRP A 231 2.79 -14.46 -14.14
N LEU A 232 2.89 -13.37 -13.38
CA LEU A 232 2.10 -12.15 -13.54
C LEU A 232 2.27 -11.57 -14.93
N GLY A 233 3.51 -11.36 -15.37
CA GLY A 233 3.81 -10.89 -16.73
C GLY A 233 3.14 -11.76 -17.79
N LYS A 234 3.23 -13.09 -17.67
CA LYS A 234 2.57 -14.02 -18.60
C LYS A 234 1.06 -13.76 -18.70
N ASN A 235 0.34 -13.67 -17.58
CA ASN A 235 -1.12 -13.51 -17.65
C ASN A 235 -1.52 -12.09 -18.00
N GLU A 236 -0.83 -11.07 -17.50
CA GLU A 236 -1.17 -9.68 -17.78
C GLU A 236 -0.96 -9.36 -19.26
N PHE A 237 0.13 -9.82 -19.88
CA PHE A 237 0.28 -9.72 -21.34
C PHE A 237 -0.75 -10.55 -22.09
N GLY A 238 -1.11 -11.74 -21.59
CA GLY A 238 -2.16 -12.59 -22.17
C GLY A 238 -3.56 -11.95 -22.12
N ASP A 239 -3.89 -11.24 -21.04
CA ASP A 239 -5.16 -10.55 -20.86
C ASP A 239 -5.21 -9.28 -21.73
N TYR A 240 -4.10 -8.53 -21.85
CA TYR A 240 -3.96 -7.37 -22.73
C TYR A 240 -4.17 -7.69 -24.23
N VAL A 241 -3.93 -8.92 -24.65
CA VAL A 241 -4.17 -9.38 -26.03
C VAL A 241 -5.67 -9.38 -26.38
N LEU A 242 -6.52 -9.56 -25.36
CA LEU A 242 -7.97 -9.63 -25.48
C LEU A 242 -8.64 -8.24 -25.42
N ASP A 243 -7.87 -7.19 -25.12
CA ASP A 243 -8.40 -5.84 -24.96
C ASP A 243 -8.82 -5.20 -26.31
N PRO A 244 -10.04 -4.61 -26.41
CA PRO A 244 -10.58 -4.10 -27.69
C PRO A 244 -9.78 -2.98 -28.35
N TRP A 245 -8.97 -2.27 -27.57
CA TRP A 245 -8.18 -1.11 -27.99
C TRP A 245 -6.73 -1.47 -28.35
N CYS A 246 -6.34 -2.75 -28.21
CA CYS A 246 -5.01 -3.23 -28.51
C CYS A 246 -4.79 -3.37 -30.03
N SER A 247 -3.85 -2.61 -30.59
CA SER A 247 -3.47 -2.72 -32.01
C SER A 247 -2.85 -4.08 -32.34
N ASP A 248 -2.95 -4.54 -33.59
CA ASP A 248 -2.39 -5.85 -33.99
C ASP A 248 -0.87 -5.95 -33.77
N ALA A 249 -0.14 -4.84 -33.95
CA ALA A 249 1.29 -4.78 -33.67
C ALA A 249 1.60 -4.93 -32.17
N LEU A 250 0.82 -4.25 -31.32
CA LEU A 250 0.94 -4.37 -29.86
C LEU A 250 0.54 -5.76 -29.38
N ARG A 251 -0.50 -6.36 -29.98
CA ARG A 251 -0.94 -7.72 -29.70
C ARG A 251 0.19 -8.73 -29.96
N GLY A 252 0.90 -8.60 -31.08
CA GLY A 252 2.07 -9.43 -31.37
C GLY A 252 3.15 -9.35 -30.29
N VAL A 253 3.49 -8.12 -29.87
CA VAL A 253 4.47 -7.89 -28.79
C VAL A 253 4.01 -8.50 -27.47
N CYS A 254 2.74 -8.36 -27.09
CA CYS A 254 2.20 -8.96 -25.87
C CYS A 254 2.25 -10.49 -25.89
N ILE A 255 1.94 -11.12 -27.02
CA ILE A 255 2.06 -12.59 -27.17
C ILE A 255 3.52 -13.01 -27.01
N ASP A 256 4.45 -12.36 -27.70
CA ASP A 256 5.89 -12.68 -27.61
C ASP A 256 6.42 -12.54 -26.18
N LEU A 257 5.98 -11.50 -25.45
CA LEU A 257 6.35 -11.29 -24.05
C LEU A 257 5.72 -12.35 -23.12
N ALA A 258 4.47 -12.74 -23.36
CA ALA A 258 3.82 -13.80 -22.60
C ALA A 258 4.55 -15.15 -22.77
N ASP A 259 4.97 -15.46 -24.00
CA ASP A 259 5.75 -16.67 -24.32
C ASP A 259 7.14 -16.64 -23.66
N GLN A 260 7.82 -15.49 -23.67
CA GLN A 260 9.08 -15.32 -22.95
C GLN A 260 8.93 -15.51 -21.44
N CYS A 261 7.84 -15.00 -20.86
CA CYS A 261 7.52 -15.24 -19.46
C CYS A 261 7.27 -16.73 -19.19
N ASP A 262 6.55 -17.45 -20.05
CA ASP A 262 6.34 -18.89 -19.88
C ASP A 262 7.64 -19.68 -19.95
N GLN A 263 8.51 -19.38 -20.92
CA GLN A 263 9.83 -19.99 -21.04
C GLN A 263 10.70 -19.73 -19.80
N ALA A 264 10.72 -18.49 -19.30
CA ALA A 264 11.45 -18.15 -18.09
C ALA A 264 10.91 -18.88 -16.85
N LEU A 265 9.58 -19.09 -16.77
CA LEU A 265 8.96 -19.84 -15.68
C LEU A 265 9.33 -21.33 -15.73
N GLN A 266 9.36 -21.93 -16.93
CA GLN A 266 9.80 -23.31 -17.12
C GLN A 266 11.28 -23.49 -16.77
N GLU A 267 12.13 -22.56 -17.22
CA GLU A 267 13.57 -22.60 -16.96
C GLU A 267 13.88 -22.43 -15.47
N THR A 268 13.21 -21.50 -14.78
CA THR A 268 13.36 -21.32 -13.32
C THR A 268 12.86 -22.53 -12.52
N ARG A 269 11.92 -23.33 -13.04
CA ARG A 269 11.56 -24.62 -12.44
C ARG A 269 12.64 -25.67 -12.65
N ARG A 270 13.12 -25.81 -13.88
CA ARG A 270 14.21 -26.74 -14.21
C ARG A 270 15.46 -26.49 -13.36
N LEU A 271 15.91 -25.24 -13.27
CA LEU A 271 17.09 -24.87 -12.47
C LEU A 271 16.90 -25.14 -10.97
N GLU A 272 15.66 -25.07 -10.46
CA GLU A 272 15.37 -25.45 -9.06
C GLU A 272 15.45 -26.96 -8.85
N GLU A 273 14.83 -27.73 -9.75
CA GLU A 273 14.81 -29.20 -9.73
C GLU A 273 16.22 -29.79 -9.85
N ASP A 274 17.07 -29.19 -10.70
CA ASP A 274 18.47 -29.56 -10.88
C ASP A 274 19.37 -29.13 -9.71
N GLY A 275 18.81 -28.42 -8.71
CA GLY A 275 19.52 -27.97 -7.51
C GLY A 275 20.42 -26.75 -7.71
N HIS A 276 20.48 -26.17 -8.91
CA HIS A 276 21.37 -25.06 -9.26
C HIS A 276 21.04 -23.72 -8.56
N ILE A 277 19.81 -23.54 -8.07
CA ILE A 277 19.39 -22.29 -7.41
C ILE A 277 19.78 -22.24 -5.93
N PHE A 278 19.85 -23.40 -5.27
CA PHE A 278 20.13 -23.48 -3.83
C PHE A 278 21.48 -24.16 -3.52
N SER A 279 22.24 -24.56 -4.54
CA SER A 279 23.60 -25.06 -4.38
C SER A 279 24.56 -23.88 -4.13
N ALA A 280 24.76 -23.56 -2.86
CA ALA A 280 25.90 -22.79 -2.37
C ALA A 280 26.78 -23.71 -1.49
#